data_AF-A0A0G0K2K8-F1
#
_entry.id   AF-A0A0G0K2K8-F1
#
_cell.length_a   1.000
_cell.length_b   1.000
_cell.length_c   1.000
_cell.angle_alpha   90.00
_cell.angle_beta   90.00
_cell.angle_gamma   90.00
#
_symmetry.space_group_name_H-M   'P 1'
#
loop_
_entity.id
_entity.type
_entity.pdbx_description
1 polymer ?
#
loop_
_entity_poly.entity_id
_entity_poly.type
_entity_poly.pdbx_seq_one_letter_code
_entity_poly.pdbx_strand_id
1 'polypeptide(L)' 'MADALSARQIQILKLLIDEYINTAEPVGSEALDKKYNLGISPATIRNEMSVLIKTGFLKQTIS' A
#
# COMPACT_ATOMS: atom_id res chain seq x y z
N MET A 1 -6.10 14.91 -15.24
CA MET A 1 -5.37 13.70 -15.67
C MET A 1 -5.14 12.87 -14.42
N ALA A 2 -5.31 11.55 -14.45
CA ALA A 2 -4.85 10.74 -13.33
C ALA A 2 -3.32 10.86 -13.31
N ASP A 3 -2.77 11.47 -12.27
CA ASP A 3 -1.31 11.57 -12.13
C ASP A 3 -0.73 10.15 -12.13
N ALA A 4 0.26 9.92 -12.98
CA ALA A 4 0.88 8.62 -13.11
C ALA A 4 1.48 8.19 -11.77
N LEU A 5 1.20 6.95 -11.35
CA LEU A 5 1.74 6.41 -10.10
C LEU A 5 3.27 6.40 -10.15
N SER A 6 3.91 6.79 -9.04
CA SER A 6 5.35 6.64 -8.89
C SER A 6 5.75 5.16 -8.86
N ALA A 7 7.00 4.85 -9.19
CA ALA A 7 7.52 3.48 -9.11
C ALA A 7 7.32 2.85 -7.70
N ARG A 8 7.48 3.66 -6.64
CA ARG A 8 7.23 3.24 -5.26
C ARG A 8 5.76 2.93 -5.01
N GLN A 9 4.85 3.77 -5.49
CA GLN A 9 3.41 3.55 -5.35
C GLN A 9 2.97 2.28 -6.10
N ILE A 10 3.52 2.05 -7.31
CA ILE A 10 3.29 0.81 -8.06
C ILE A 10 3.78 -0.40 -7.27
N GLN A 11 4.97 -0.33 -6.67
CA GLN A 11 5.52 -1.41 -5.86
C GLN A 11 4.64 -1.69 -4.63
N ILE A 12 4.26 -0.65 -3.86
CA ILE A 12 3.40 -0.79 -2.69
C ILE A 12 2.05 -1.38 -3.09
N LEU A 13 1.44 -0.91 -4.18
CA LEU A 13 0.15 -1.42 -4.66
C LEU A 13 0.22 -2.90 -5.04
N LYS A 14 1.28 -3.33 -5.73
CA LYS A 14 1.50 -4.75 -6.05
C LYS A 14 1.58 -5.62 -4.80
N LEU A 15 2.41 -5.22 -3.83
CA LEU A 15 2.57 -5.97 -2.59
C LEU A 15 1.27 -6.03 -1.77
N LEU A 16 0.48 -4.96 -1.77
CA LEU A 16 -0.85 -4.96 -1.13
C LEU A 16 -1.80 -5.95 -1.80
N ILE A 17 -1.83 -5.99 -3.14
CA ILE A 17 -2.65 -6.92 -3.90
C ILE A 17 -2.23 -8.36 -3.59
N ASP A 18 -0.94 -8.66 -3.66
CA ASP A 18 -0.41 -9.99 -3.38
C ASP A 18 -0.73 -10.42 -1.94
N GLU A 19 -0.53 -9.54 -0.96
CA GLU A 19 -0.82 -9.85 0.44
C GLU A 19 -2.32 -10.07 0.68
N TYR A 20 -3.17 -9.24 0.08
CA TYR A 20 -4.62 -9.36 0.22
C TYR A 20 -5.15 -10.65 -0.44
N ILE A 21 -4.64 -11.02 -1.63
CA ILE A 21 -5.01 -12.29 -2.29
C ILE A 21 -4.63 -13.49 -1.42
N ASN A 22 -3.47 -13.44 -0.77
CA ASN A 22 -2.98 -14.55 0.05
C ASN A 22 -3.68 -14.69 1.40
N THR A 23 -4.11 -13.58 2.00
CA THR A 23 -4.63 -13.58 3.38
C THR A 23 -6.13 -13.32 3.48
N ALA A 24 -6.73 -12.69 2.47
CA ALA A 24 -8.07 -12.11 2.50
C ALA A 24 -8.30 -11.07 3.62
N GLU A 25 -7.21 -10.54 4.21
CA GLU A 25 -7.25 -9.63 5.34
C GLU A 25 -6.76 -8.22 4.95
N PRO A 26 -7.27 -7.14 5.59
CA PRO A 26 -6.73 -5.80 5.41
C PRO A 26 -5.23 -5.73 5.73
N VAL A 27 -4.47 -5.08 4.84
CA VAL A 27 -3.00 -5.05 4.94
C VAL A 27 -2.52 -3.70 5.43
N GLY A 28 -1.80 -3.70 6.55
CA GLY A 28 -1.22 -2.49 7.16
C GLY A 28 0.22 -2.20 6.74
N SER A 29 0.65 -0.95 6.90
CA SER A 29 2.02 -0.50 6.59
C SER A 29 3.10 -1.24 7.37
N GLU A 30 2.85 -1.61 8.64
CA GLU A 30 3.81 -2.37 9.44
C GLU A 30 3.97 -3.82 8.96
N ALA A 31 2.89 -4.44 8.49
CA ALA A 31 2.94 -5.79 7.94
C ALA A 31 3.78 -5.82 6.66
N LEU A 32 3.57 -4.83 5.78
CA LEU A 32 4.37 -4.66 4.56
C LEU A 32 5.85 -4.43 4.86
N ASP A 33 6.16 -3.54 5.82
CA ASP A 33 7.54 -3.23 6.20
C ASP A 33 8.29 -4.47 6.71
N LYS A 34 7.68 -5.18 7.68
CA LYS A 34 8.27 -6.38 8.28
C LYS A 34 8.49 -7.52 7.27
N LYS A 35 7.57 -7.68 6.30
CA LYS A 35 7.60 -8.81 5.36
C LYS A 35 8.48 -8.55 4.14
N TYR A 36 8.47 -7.32 3.61
CA TYR A 36 9.10 -7.02 2.32
C TYR A 36 10.32 -6.09 2.41
N ASN A 37 10.64 -5.55 3.60
CA ASN A 37 11.79 -4.67 3.86
C ASN A 37 12.02 -3.63 2.74
N LEU A 38 11.05 -2.74 2.56
CA LEU A 38 10.98 -1.79 1.45
C LEU A 38 12.06 -0.69 1.49
N GLY A 39 12.95 -0.70 2.49
CA GLY A 39 13.99 0.31 2.68
C GLY A 39 13.46 1.69 3.08
N ILE A 40 12.20 1.76 3.53
CA ILE A 40 11.52 2.99 3.94
C ILE A 40 10.72 2.74 5.22
N SER A 41 10.49 3.79 6.00
CA SER A 41 9.75 3.65 7.25
C SER A 41 8.28 3.27 7.04
N PRO A 42 7.62 2.62 8.02
CA PRO A 42 6.18 2.41 8.02
C PRO A 42 5.36 3.71 7.85
N ALA A 43 5.86 4.84 8.35
CA ALA A 43 5.24 6.14 8.17
C ALA A 43 5.24 6.58 6.70
N THR A 44 6.34 6.35 5.99
CA THR A 44 6.43 6.60 4.54
C THR A 44 5.46 5.72 3.76
N ILE A 45 5.38 4.42 4.09
CA ILE A 45 4.45 3.47 3.44
C ILE A 45 3.01 3.94 3.64
N ARG A 46 2.62 4.29 4.88
CA ARG A 46 1.27 4.79 5.18
C ARG A 46 0.93 6.06 4.40
N ASN A 47 1.89 6.96 4.23
CA ASN A 47 1.67 8.19 3.44
C ASN A 47 1.41 7.85 1.96
N GLU A 48 2.16 6.92 1.38
CA GLU A 48 1.93 6.46 0.00
C GLU A 48 0.58 5.75 -0.15
N MET A 49 0.21 4.90 0.80
CA MET A 49 -1.11 4.27 0.84
C MET A 49 -2.22 5.33 0.93
N SER A 50 -2.01 6.41 1.68
CA SER A 50 -2.97 7.52 1.78
C SER A 50 -3.13 8.25 0.44
N VAL A 51 -2.06 8.40 -0.35
CA VAL A 51 -2.14 8.93 -1.71
C VAL A 51 -2.94 7.97 -2.60
N LEU A 52 -2.64 6.67 -2.55
CA LEU A 52 -3.34 5.64 -3.31
C LEU A 52 -4.85 5.56 -2.99
N ILE A 53 -5.24 5.85 -1.73
CA ILE A 53 -6.66 5.96 -1.35
C ILE A 53 -7.30 7.19 -2.00
N LYS A 54 -6.65 8.36 -1.90
CA LYS A 54 -7.16 9.61 -2.48
C LYS A 54 -7.31 9.53 -4.00
N THR A 55 -6.48 8.74 -4.67
CA THR A 55 -6.51 8.53 -6.12
C THR A 55 -7.38 7.33 -6.54
N GLY A 56 -8.00 6.63 -5.59
CA GLY A 56 -9.01 5.59 -5.85
C GLY A 56 -8.47 4.19 -6.13
N PHE A 57 -7.17 3.93 -5.93
CA PHE A 57 -6.58 2.60 -6.08
C PHE A 57 -6.78 1.72 -4.85
N LEU A 58 -6.91 2.32 -3.67
CA LEU A 58 -7.13 1.62 -2.41
C LEU A 58 -8.39 2.15 -1.72
N LYS A 59 -9.00 1.29 -0.90
CA LYS A 59 -10.07 1.69 0.00
C LYS A 59 -9.77 1.14 1.38
N GLN A 60 -9.88 2.00 2.39
CA GLN A 60 -9.83 1.56 3.77
C GLN A 60 -11.21 1.03 4.15
N THR A 61 -11.27 -0.21 4.65
CA THR A 61 -12.46 -0.74 5.31
C THR A 61 -12.63 -0.03 6.63
N ILE A 62 -13.78 0.63 6.83
CA ILE A 62 -14.19 1.11 8.15
C ILE A 62 -14.65 -0.16 8.89
N SER A 63 -13.97 -0.49 10.00
CA SER A 63 -14.47 -1.50 10.93
C SER A 63 -15.53 -0.88 11.84
#